data_AF-A0A2U1R2X1-F1
#
_entry.id   AF-A0A2U1R2X1-F1
#
_cell.length_a   1.000
_cell.length_b   1.000
_cell.length_c   1.000
_cell.angle_alpha   90.00
_cell.angle_beta   90.00
_cell.angle_gamma   90.00
#
_symmetry.space_group_name_H-M   'P 1'
#
loop_
_entity.id
_entity.type
_entity.pdbx_description
1 polymer ?
#
loop_
_entity_poly.entity_id
_entity_poly.type
_entity_poly.pdbx_seq_one_letter_code
_entity_poly.pdbx_strand_id
1 'polypeptide(L)'
;MTISTPQNQKKLLLLFFVLFTFITNAQIGIGTVTPNASSILDITSTTQGMLPPRMTTAQRIAIASPAEGLMVYDLTLKSVFYYATGNGWLPLVNGSSSRLNYKLIKSTDVLATVLATEKTAGGGTKYLMDANTLYEINGTIALDLPIEINNSYIVGQDANGDVLSRSGGIFVGATGGSIKTLTLSSSAGSVFSLSGAATQSLLMRDCIIASSQSVGSISGFGLTFFSVIQFLSNANGITFDNINYALLSNLAWFSSNAGTFEKYTGTFTLIEKQGGFSQVTGTAVGIDVSNNPVINGDAVLESVVFTGTTTGAGAYVKGYTAGSYTGYSFNNNWNVRSAGIPTESDTNATGDFSVDYAVGSGINVTFNSSNPSNIVKIGGVGTTYTTSNLFRFSAPSSDPARLLYQGKKKRVFQIAGSVSFQVPFAGTYIIYIAKNGTVLTQYKIYGRGTATSDIVVLPVNGTAELANGDYIEIYAQRYSGLTGPIVVPNMTITLK
;
A
#
# COMPACT_ATOMS: atom_id res chain seq x y z
N MET A 1 -68.45 75.93 36.97
CA MET A 1 -68.46 74.76 36.07
C MET A 1 -68.07 75.24 34.68
N THR A 2 -66.77 75.34 34.41
CA THR A 2 -66.23 75.80 33.11
C THR A 2 -66.32 74.66 32.12
N ILE A 3 -67.36 74.72 31.29
CA ILE A 3 -67.60 73.80 30.17
C ILE A 3 -66.43 73.95 29.19
N SER A 4 -65.57 72.94 29.10
CA SER A 4 -64.52 72.87 28.09
C SER A 4 -65.17 72.89 26.72
N THR A 5 -64.96 73.97 25.96
CA THR A 5 -65.57 74.15 24.65
C THR A 5 -65.06 73.09 23.66
N PRO A 6 -65.90 72.62 22.73
CA PRO A 6 -65.55 71.59 21.73
C PRO A 6 -64.38 71.97 20.81
N GLN A 7 -63.89 73.21 20.86
CA GLN A 7 -62.68 73.64 20.16
C GLN A 7 -61.39 73.05 20.76
N ASN A 8 -61.31 72.81 22.08
CA ASN A 8 -60.08 72.30 22.70
C ASN A 8 -59.87 70.80 22.43
N GLN A 9 -60.93 69.99 22.31
CA GLN A 9 -60.82 68.58 21.91
C GLN A 9 -60.45 68.41 20.44
N LYS A 10 -60.95 69.29 19.54
CA LYS A 10 -60.54 69.29 18.13
C LYS A 10 -59.05 69.62 17.95
N LYS A 11 -58.50 70.54 18.77
CA LYS A 11 -57.07 70.87 18.77
C LYS A 11 -56.21 69.71 19.30
N LEU A 12 -56.67 69.00 20.33
CA LEU A 12 -55.96 67.82 20.86
C LEU A 12 -55.99 66.63 19.89
N LEU A 13 -57.12 66.39 19.23
CA LEU A 13 -57.25 65.34 18.20
C LEU A 13 -56.33 65.64 17.00
N LEU A 14 -56.29 66.91 16.57
CA LEU A 14 -55.41 67.35 15.48
C LEU A 14 -53.93 67.18 15.87
N LEU A 15 -53.56 67.53 17.10
CA LEU A 15 -52.20 67.33 17.60
C LEU A 15 -51.83 65.84 17.68
N PHE A 16 -52.77 64.98 18.06
CA PHE A 16 -52.59 63.52 18.09
C PHE A 16 -52.39 62.93 16.67
N PHE A 17 -53.12 63.43 15.66
CA PHE A 17 -52.93 63.04 14.26
C PHE A 17 -51.60 63.57 13.67
N VAL A 18 -51.16 64.76 14.07
CA VAL A 18 -49.88 65.35 13.62
C VAL A 18 -48.66 64.65 14.26
N LEU A 19 -48.78 64.13 15.48
CA LEU A 19 -47.70 63.38 16.12
C LEU A 19 -47.49 61.97 15.53
N PHE A 20 -48.52 61.37 14.92
CA PHE A 20 -48.43 60.05 14.29
C PHE A 20 -47.70 60.04 12.93
N THR A 21 -47.54 61.19 12.28
CA THR A 21 -46.88 61.29 10.97
C THR A 21 -45.34 61.27 11.03
N PHE A 22 -44.73 61.19 12.20
CA PHE A 22 -43.26 61.30 12.38
C PHE A 22 -42.49 59.97 12.46
N ILE A 23 -43.12 58.82 12.19
CA ILE A 23 -42.48 57.49 12.33
C ILE A 23 -42.24 56.73 11.02
N THR A 24 -42.46 57.35 9.86
CA THR A 24 -42.17 56.69 8.57
C THR A 24 -40.71 56.94 8.18
N ASN A 25 -39.83 55.98 8.43
CA ASN A 25 -38.52 55.95 7.78
C ASN A 25 -38.74 55.80 6.27
N ALA A 26 -38.24 56.75 5.47
CA ALA A 26 -38.31 56.67 4.02
C ALA A 26 -37.29 55.64 3.49
N GLN A 27 -37.67 54.37 3.47
CA GLN A 27 -37.00 53.34 2.68
C GLN A 27 -37.52 53.43 1.25
N ILE A 28 -36.63 53.41 0.26
CA ILE A 28 -37.04 53.45 -1.14
C ILE A 28 -37.32 52.02 -1.59
N GLY A 29 -38.60 51.65 -1.64
CA GLY A 29 -39.07 50.44 -2.31
C GLY A 29 -39.39 50.72 -3.77
N ILE A 30 -38.82 49.93 -4.68
CA ILE A 30 -39.22 49.93 -6.09
C ILE A 30 -39.75 48.54 -6.42
N GLY A 31 -41.04 48.44 -6.73
CA GLY A 31 -41.70 47.15 -6.97
C GLY A 31 -42.00 46.33 -5.71
N THR A 32 -41.78 46.89 -4.52
CA THR A 32 -42.21 46.34 -3.22
C THR A 32 -42.78 47.44 -2.34
N VAL A 33 -43.86 47.14 -1.61
CA VAL A 33 -44.45 48.03 -0.59
C VAL A 33 -43.90 47.80 0.81
N THR A 34 -43.11 46.73 0.97
CA THR A 34 -42.41 46.37 2.20
C THR A 34 -40.93 46.16 1.88
N PRO A 35 -40.15 47.27 1.72
CA PRO A 35 -38.70 47.16 1.57
C PRO A 35 -38.12 46.39 2.74
N ASN A 36 -37.06 45.63 2.48
CA ASN A 36 -36.34 44.95 3.54
C ASN A 36 -35.87 45.96 4.58
N ALA A 37 -36.10 45.67 5.87
CA ALA A 37 -35.74 46.58 6.95
C ALA A 37 -34.23 46.89 7.03
N SER A 38 -33.38 46.02 6.45
CA SER A 38 -31.93 46.22 6.38
C SER A 38 -31.45 46.96 5.12
N SER A 39 -32.35 47.48 4.26
CA SER A 39 -31.96 48.19 3.03
C SER A 39 -32.54 49.60 2.97
N ILE A 40 -31.74 50.53 2.43
CA ILE A 40 -32.19 51.90 2.11
C ILE A 40 -32.91 51.92 0.75
N LEU A 41 -32.53 51.01 -0.14
CA LEU A 41 -33.14 50.78 -1.45
C LEU A 41 -33.39 49.28 -1.62
N ASP A 42 -34.65 48.91 -1.82
CA ASP A 42 -35.07 47.54 -2.15
C ASP A 42 -35.78 47.54 -3.50
N ILE A 43 -35.30 46.75 -4.44
CA ILE A 43 -35.87 46.66 -5.79
C ILE A 43 -36.32 45.22 -5.99
N THR A 44 -37.64 45.02 -6.08
CA THR A 44 -38.24 43.72 -6.38
C THR A 44 -38.82 43.75 -7.78
N SER A 45 -38.36 42.87 -8.66
CA SER A 45 -38.97 42.63 -9.96
C SER A 45 -38.70 41.20 -10.41
N THR A 46 -39.68 40.58 -11.06
CA THR A 46 -39.55 39.24 -11.66
C THR A 46 -39.22 39.29 -13.15
N THR A 47 -39.32 40.47 -13.78
CA THR A 47 -39.18 40.64 -15.24
C THR A 47 -38.18 41.72 -15.65
N GLN A 48 -37.76 42.60 -14.73
CA GLN A 48 -36.85 43.70 -14.98
C GLN A 48 -35.66 43.64 -14.01
N GLY A 49 -34.51 44.18 -14.43
CA GLY A 49 -33.30 44.24 -13.61
C GLY A 49 -32.82 45.67 -13.38
N MET A 50 -31.76 45.81 -12.59
CA MET A 50 -31.04 47.07 -12.43
C MET A 50 -29.95 47.19 -13.50
N LEU A 51 -29.92 48.33 -14.21
CA LEU A 51 -28.80 48.71 -15.07
C LEU A 51 -27.91 49.71 -14.34
N PRO A 52 -26.72 49.32 -13.82
CA PRO A 52 -25.77 50.28 -13.29
C PRO A 52 -25.19 51.15 -14.43
N PRO A 53 -24.54 52.29 -14.12
CA PRO A 53 -23.89 53.13 -15.12
C PRO A 53 -22.97 52.31 -16.04
N ARG A 54 -23.14 52.47 -17.34
CA ARG A 54 -22.40 51.73 -18.38
C ARG A 54 -21.34 52.60 -19.01
N MET A 55 -20.10 52.14 -19.06
CA MET A 55 -18.97 52.91 -19.57
C MET A 55 -17.84 51.99 -20.05
N THR A 56 -16.93 52.47 -20.92
CA THR A 56 -15.75 51.69 -21.33
C THR A 56 -14.73 51.56 -20.20
N THR A 57 -13.77 50.65 -20.32
CA THR A 57 -12.68 50.54 -19.33
C THR A 57 -11.92 51.85 -19.14
N ALA A 58 -11.66 52.56 -20.24
CA ALA A 58 -10.97 53.85 -20.18
C ALA A 58 -11.77 54.89 -19.38
N GLN A 59 -13.08 54.95 -19.59
CA GLN A 59 -13.98 55.86 -18.87
C GLN A 59 -14.09 55.50 -17.39
N ARG A 60 -14.18 54.20 -17.06
CA ARG A 60 -14.20 53.73 -15.66
C ARG A 60 -12.92 54.11 -14.91
N ILE A 61 -11.76 53.87 -15.51
CA ILE A 61 -10.46 54.19 -14.90
C ILE A 61 -10.29 55.72 -14.75
N ALA A 62 -10.89 56.51 -15.64
CA ALA A 62 -10.85 57.97 -15.59
C ALA A 62 -11.76 58.60 -14.51
N ILE A 63 -12.56 57.82 -13.77
CA ILE A 63 -13.35 58.35 -12.65
C ILE A 63 -12.40 58.83 -11.55
N ALA A 64 -12.34 60.15 -11.34
CA ALA A 64 -11.54 60.74 -10.28
C ALA A 64 -12.18 60.50 -8.91
N SER A 65 -11.39 60.03 -7.96
CA SER A 65 -11.80 59.73 -6.57
C SER A 65 -13.10 58.91 -6.47
N PRO A 66 -13.16 57.69 -7.03
CA PRO A 66 -14.37 56.86 -6.94
C PRO A 66 -14.72 56.57 -5.48
N ALA A 67 -16.01 56.57 -5.15
CA ALA A 67 -16.47 56.23 -3.81
C ALA A 67 -16.33 54.72 -3.53
N GLU A 68 -16.09 54.35 -2.26
CA GLU A 68 -16.12 52.95 -1.81
C GLU A 68 -17.46 52.29 -2.19
N GLY A 69 -17.40 51.13 -2.83
CA GLY A 69 -18.59 50.39 -3.26
C GLY A 69 -19.28 50.95 -4.52
N LEU A 70 -18.71 51.97 -5.19
CA LEU A 70 -19.25 52.46 -6.45
C LEU A 70 -19.29 51.35 -7.50
N MET A 71 -20.47 51.05 -8.04
CA MET A 71 -20.69 49.97 -9.02
C MET A 71 -20.92 50.52 -10.43
N VAL A 72 -20.26 49.90 -11.43
CA VAL A 72 -20.43 50.23 -12.85
C VAL A 72 -20.41 48.96 -13.69
N TYR A 73 -21.04 48.98 -14.86
CA TYR A 73 -20.89 47.93 -15.87
C TYR A 73 -19.88 48.36 -16.93
N ASP A 74 -18.76 47.64 -17.02
CA ASP A 74 -17.71 47.90 -17.99
C ASP A 74 -18.10 47.33 -19.37
N LEU A 75 -18.28 48.21 -20.35
CA LEU A 75 -18.67 47.88 -21.73
C LEU A 75 -17.56 47.21 -22.53
N THR A 76 -16.29 47.37 -22.14
CA THR A 76 -15.15 46.74 -22.81
C THR A 76 -14.92 45.33 -22.24
N LEU A 77 -14.92 45.19 -20.92
CA LEU A 77 -14.69 43.92 -20.21
C LEU A 77 -15.97 43.10 -19.96
N LYS A 78 -17.15 43.64 -20.28
CA LYS A 78 -18.45 42.99 -20.19
C LYS A 78 -18.75 42.43 -18.79
N SER A 79 -18.41 43.18 -17.75
CA SER A 79 -18.60 42.75 -16.36
C SER A 79 -18.96 43.92 -15.45
N VAL A 80 -19.63 43.61 -14.33
CA VAL A 80 -19.88 44.57 -13.26
C VAL A 80 -18.60 44.70 -12.44
N PHE A 81 -18.21 45.94 -12.13
CA PHE A 81 -17.10 46.24 -11.24
C PHE A 81 -17.59 47.07 -10.07
N TYR A 82 -16.97 46.88 -8.91
CA TYR A 82 -17.10 47.77 -7.76
C TYR A 82 -15.74 48.40 -7.43
N TYR A 83 -15.74 49.61 -6.89
CA TYR A 83 -14.51 50.24 -6.40
C TYR A 83 -14.26 49.89 -4.94
N ALA A 84 -13.03 49.48 -4.63
CA ALA A 84 -12.55 49.21 -3.28
C ALA A 84 -11.33 50.09 -2.98
N THR A 85 -11.39 50.86 -1.91
CA THR A 85 -10.35 51.77 -1.45
C THR A 85 -9.12 50.95 -1.10
N GLY A 86 -7.98 51.31 -1.69
CA GLY A 86 -6.72 50.56 -1.57
C GLY A 86 -6.52 49.46 -2.62
N ASN A 87 -7.58 48.95 -3.23
CA ASN A 87 -7.52 47.85 -4.20
C ASN A 87 -7.96 48.25 -5.63
N GLY A 88 -8.58 49.42 -5.79
CA GLY A 88 -9.05 49.94 -7.07
C GLY A 88 -10.34 49.28 -7.57
N TRP A 89 -10.52 49.22 -8.89
CA TRP A 89 -11.68 48.59 -9.52
C TRP A 89 -11.56 47.07 -9.54
N LEU A 90 -12.45 46.39 -8.82
CA LEU A 90 -12.51 44.92 -8.75
C LEU A 90 -13.76 44.39 -9.46
N PRO A 91 -13.66 43.30 -10.25
CA PRO A 91 -14.82 42.71 -10.90
C PRO A 91 -15.69 41.99 -9.86
N LEU A 92 -17.00 42.08 -10.03
CA LEU A 92 -17.96 41.29 -9.27
C LEU A 92 -18.06 39.90 -9.90
N VAL A 93 -17.12 39.01 -9.55
CA VAL A 93 -17.13 37.61 -10.00
C VAL A 93 -17.75 36.71 -8.94
N ASN A 94 -18.54 35.72 -9.36
CA ASN A 94 -18.95 34.63 -8.48
C ASN A 94 -17.72 33.77 -8.15
N GLY A 95 -17.54 33.39 -6.89
CA GLY A 95 -16.33 32.82 -6.29
C GLY A 95 -15.94 31.42 -6.76
N SER A 96 -16.09 31.08 -8.04
CA SER A 96 -15.38 29.95 -8.62
C SER A 96 -13.96 30.41 -8.96
N SER A 97 -13.03 30.26 -8.03
CA SER A 97 -11.64 29.96 -8.42
C SER A 97 -11.64 28.62 -9.14
N SER A 98 -12.18 28.56 -10.35
CA SER A 98 -12.24 27.36 -11.16
C SER A 98 -10.82 27.07 -11.62
N ARG A 99 -10.29 25.93 -11.21
CA ARG A 99 -9.18 25.31 -11.94
C ARG A 99 -9.53 25.33 -13.43
N LEU A 100 -8.60 25.75 -14.29
CA LEU A 100 -8.86 25.88 -15.73
C LEU A 100 -9.28 24.53 -16.35
N ASN A 101 -8.65 23.45 -15.89
CA ASN A 101 -8.94 22.09 -16.32
C ASN A 101 -9.76 21.39 -15.22
N TYR A 102 -11.05 21.69 -15.16
CA TYR A 102 -11.97 21.13 -14.18
C TYR A 102 -13.36 20.85 -14.75
N LYS A 103 -13.94 19.71 -14.37
CA LYS A 103 -15.33 19.35 -14.66
C LYS A 103 -15.97 18.70 -13.44
N LEU A 104 -17.13 19.20 -13.06
CA LEU A 104 -17.99 18.59 -12.05
C LEU A 104 -19.01 17.67 -12.74
N ILE A 105 -19.14 16.44 -12.27
CA ILE A 105 -20.09 15.44 -12.74
C ILE A 105 -21.04 15.11 -11.58
N LYS A 106 -22.32 15.39 -11.77
CA LYS A 106 -23.36 15.22 -10.75
C LYS A 106 -24.28 14.06 -11.08
N SER A 107 -24.89 13.48 -10.06
CA SER A 107 -25.90 12.42 -10.21
C SER A 107 -27.09 12.77 -11.12
N THR A 108 -27.39 14.07 -11.29
CA THR A 108 -28.45 14.57 -12.18
C THR A 108 -28.01 14.79 -13.62
N ASP A 109 -26.72 14.66 -13.92
CA ASP A 109 -26.19 14.97 -15.25
C ASP A 109 -26.50 13.87 -16.27
N VAL A 110 -26.79 14.29 -17.50
CA VAL A 110 -26.83 13.38 -18.64
C VAL A 110 -25.40 13.19 -19.14
N LEU A 111 -24.78 12.04 -18.85
CA LEU A 111 -23.36 11.78 -19.14
C LEU A 111 -22.99 11.98 -20.61
N ALA A 112 -23.85 11.60 -21.55
CA ALA A 112 -23.62 11.82 -22.98
C ALA A 112 -23.51 13.30 -23.36
N THR A 113 -24.06 14.21 -22.55
CA THR A 113 -23.95 15.67 -22.72
C THR A 113 -22.74 16.22 -21.97
N VAL A 114 -22.61 15.90 -20.67
CA VAL A 114 -21.52 16.47 -19.87
C VAL A 114 -20.17 15.87 -20.20
N LEU A 115 -20.08 14.68 -20.79
CA LEU A 115 -18.85 14.01 -21.23
C LEU A 115 -18.80 13.80 -22.75
N ALA A 116 -19.50 14.63 -23.55
CA ALA A 116 -19.58 14.47 -25.00
C ALA A 116 -18.19 14.50 -25.68
N THR A 117 -17.30 15.39 -25.24
CA THR A 117 -15.93 15.52 -25.75
C THR A 117 -15.12 14.26 -25.45
N GLU A 118 -15.15 13.79 -24.20
CA GLU A 118 -14.44 12.60 -23.73
C GLU A 118 -14.96 11.33 -24.41
N LYS A 119 -16.28 11.24 -24.65
CA LYS A 119 -16.90 10.15 -25.41
C LYS A 119 -16.42 10.13 -26.85
N THR A 120 -16.37 11.29 -27.49
CA THR A 120 -15.89 11.44 -28.87
C THR A 120 -14.42 11.06 -28.98
N ALA A 121 -13.59 11.54 -28.04
CA ALA A 121 -12.18 11.19 -27.96
C ALA A 121 -11.96 9.68 -27.70
N GLY A 122 -12.86 9.03 -26.96
CA GLY A 122 -12.90 7.58 -26.76
C GLY A 122 -13.58 6.79 -27.88
N GLY A 123 -13.85 7.40 -29.03
CA GLY A 123 -14.43 6.73 -30.20
C GLY A 123 -15.85 6.21 -29.98
N GLY A 124 -16.59 6.77 -29.01
CA GLY A 124 -17.95 6.35 -28.66
C GLY A 124 -18.04 5.06 -27.84
N THR A 125 -16.92 4.43 -27.50
CA THR A 125 -16.87 3.13 -26.77
C THR A 125 -16.43 3.26 -25.32
N LYS A 126 -15.83 4.40 -24.97
CA LYS A 126 -15.33 4.76 -23.64
C LYS A 126 -15.31 6.28 -23.49
N TYR A 127 -15.20 6.76 -22.27
CA TYR A 127 -14.84 8.14 -21.99
C TYR A 127 -13.32 8.23 -21.87
N LEU A 128 -12.66 8.79 -22.89
CA LEU A 128 -11.24 9.13 -22.79
C LEU A 128 -11.15 10.49 -22.10
N MET A 129 -10.73 10.49 -20.84
CA MET A 129 -10.61 11.72 -20.05
C MET A 129 -9.55 12.64 -20.63
N ASP A 130 -9.69 13.94 -20.39
CA ASP A 130 -8.68 14.91 -20.79
C ASP A 130 -7.52 14.92 -19.81
N ALA A 131 -6.30 14.92 -20.34
CA ALA A 131 -5.10 14.83 -19.52
C ALA A 131 -4.91 16.09 -18.68
N ASN A 132 -4.43 15.93 -17.45
CA ASN A 132 -4.27 17.04 -16.49
C ASN A 132 -5.57 17.76 -16.11
N THR A 133 -6.74 17.15 -16.36
CA THR A 133 -8.05 17.69 -15.95
C THR A 133 -8.53 17.04 -14.65
N LEU A 134 -9.11 17.85 -13.75
CA LEU A 134 -9.77 17.39 -12.54
C LEU A 134 -11.25 17.13 -12.81
N TYR A 135 -11.66 15.88 -12.73
CA TYR A 135 -13.05 15.43 -12.76
C TYR A 135 -13.52 15.20 -11.32
N GLU A 136 -14.44 16.04 -10.85
CA GLU A 136 -15.07 15.88 -9.54
C GLU A 136 -16.39 15.13 -9.68
N ILE A 137 -16.57 14.13 -8.83
CA ILE A 137 -17.77 13.30 -8.73
C ILE A 137 -18.59 13.82 -7.55
N ASN A 138 -19.87 14.10 -7.79
CA ASN A 138 -20.80 14.55 -6.77
C ASN A 138 -22.09 13.70 -6.81
N GLY A 139 -22.20 12.81 -5.83
CA GLY A 139 -23.26 11.83 -5.73
C GLY A 139 -22.96 10.53 -6.50
N THR A 140 -24.00 9.71 -6.67
CA THR A 140 -23.90 8.43 -7.38
C THR A 140 -24.06 8.61 -8.88
N ILE A 141 -22.99 8.29 -9.62
CA ILE A 141 -22.93 8.34 -11.08
C ILE A 141 -22.94 6.91 -11.63
N ALA A 142 -23.99 6.57 -12.37
CA ALA A 142 -24.06 5.32 -13.12
C ALA A 142 -23.46 5.53 -14.52
N LEU A 143 -22.28 4.97 -14.76
CA LEU A 143 -21.57 5.07 -16.03
C LEU A 143 -22.21 4.15 -17.09
N ASP A 144 -22.51 4.69 -18.26
CA ASP A 144 -22.93 3.93 -19.44
C ASP A 144 -21.72 3.32 -20.18
N LEU A 145 -20.59 4.04 -20.21
CA LEU A 145 -19.34 3.63 -20.84
C LEU A 145 -18.19 3.53 -19.83
N PRO A 146 -17.18 2.67 -20.07
CA PRO A 146 -15.97 2.65 -19.25
C PRO A 146 -15.14 3.94 -19.42
N ILE A 147 -14.21 4.16 -18.52
CA ILE A 147 -13.33 5.34 -18.45
C ILE A 147 -11.89 4.91 -18.79
N GLU A 148 -11.23 5.63 -19.69
CA GLU A 148 -9.77 5.65 -19.74
C GLU A 148 -9.26 6.93 -19.08
N ILE A 149 -8.44 6.78 -18.04
CA ILE A 149 -8.11 7.86 -17.09
C ILE A 149 -7.20 8.91 -17.75
N ASN A 150 -6.31 8.51 -18.65
CA ASN A 150 -5.49 9.42 -19.47
C ASN A 150 -4.72 10.50 -18.69
N ASN A 151 -4.08 10.13 -17.59
CA ASN A 151 -3.33 11.04 -16.72
C ASN A 151 -4.18 12.19 -16.13
N SER A 152 -5.49 11.98 -16.02
CA SER A 152 -6.42 12.90 -15.35
C SER A 152 -6.50 12.62 -13.84
N TYR A 153 -7.27 13.45 -13.15
CA TYR A 153 -7.57 13.32 -11.73
C TYR A 153 -9.07 13.12 -11.57
N ILE A 154 -9.50 12.03 -10.95
CA ILE A 154 -10.89 11.74 -10.62
C ILE A 154 -11.02 11.79 -9.10
N VAL A 155 -11.87 12.66 -8.59
CA VAL A 155 -11.99 12.88 -7.14
C VAL A 155 -13.45 12.95 -6.71
N GLY A 156 -13.75 12.48 -5.51
CA GLY A 156 -14.92 12.91 -4.75
C GLY A 156 -14.51 13.76 -3.55
N GLN A 157 -15.50 14.14 -2.74
CA GLN A 157 -15.33 14.83 -1.46
C GLN A 157 -15.83 13.98 -0.29
N ASP A 158 -16.81 13.10 -0.54
CA ASP A 158 -17.35 12.14 0.41
C ASP A 158 -17.37 10.75 -0.21
N ALA A 159 -16.45 9.89 0.22
CA ALA A 159 -16.33 8.54 -0.32
C ALA A 159 -17.61 7.70 -0.16
N ASN A 160 -18.52 8.03 0.77
CA ASN A 160 -19.78 7.31 0.96
C ASN A 160 -20.89 7.80 0.01
N GLY A 161 -20.89 9.08 -0.35
CA GLY A 161 -21.89 9.71 -1.22
C GLY A 161 -21.49 9.77 -2.69
N ASP A 162 -20.19 9.93 -2.96
CA ASP A 162 -19.61 10.06 -4.29
C ASP A 162 -19.20 8.69 -4.82
N VAL A 163 -20.00 8.19 -5.77
CA VAL A 163 -19.89 6.82 -6.25
C VAL A 163 -19.79 6.81 -7.76
N LEU A 164 -18.79 6.14 -8.31
CA LEU A 164 -18.81 5.69 -9.71
C LEU A 164 -19.26 4.24 -9.74
N SER A 165 -20.42 3.99 -10.33
CA SER A 165 -20.96 2.64 -10.50
C SER A 165 -21.11 2.29 -11.97
N ARG A 166 -20.90 1.02 -12.30
CA ARG A 166 -21.15 0.47 -13.65
C ARG A 166 -21.50 -1.01 -13.56
N SER A 167 -22.33 -1.49 -14.48
CA SER A 167 -22.58 -2.93 -14.60
C SER A 167 -21.37 -3.67 -15.17
N GLY A 168 -20.74 -3.15 -16.23
CA GLY A 168 -19.46 -3.65 -16.76
C GLY A 168 -18.24 -2.95 -16.13
N GLY A 169 -17.06 -3.14 -16.73
CA GLY A 169 -15.81 -2.60 -16.20
C GLY A 169 -15.76 -1.06 -16.10
N ILE A 170 -15.16 -0.50 -15.04
CA ILE A 170 -15.07 0.95 -14.82
C ILE A 170 -13.86 1.54 -15.55
N PHE A 171 -12.64 1.21 -15.12
CA PHE A 171 -11.42 1.77 -15.68
C PHE A 171 -10.76 0.80 -16.66
N VAL A 172 -10.51 1.26 -17.88
CA VAL A 172 -9.95 0.46 -18.98
C VAL A 172 -8.83 1.23 -19.69
N GLY A 173 -8.00 0.50 -20.44
CA GLY A 173 -6.99 1.09 -21.32
C GLY A 173 -5.59 1.04 -20.75
N ALA A 174 -4.72 1.91 -21.27
CA ALA A 174 -3.28 1.82 -21.02
C ALA A 174 -2.75 2.95 -20.13
N THR A 175 -3.59 3.92 -19.79
CA THR A 175 -3.16 5.14 -19.10
C THR A 175 -3.58 5.16 -17.63
N GLY A 176 -2.70 5.75 -16.81
CA GLY A 176 -2.92 5.94 -15.39
C GLY A 176 -3.55 7.29 -15.06
N GLY A 177 -3.38 7.72 -13.81
CA GLY A 177 -3.89 8.98 -13.28
C GLY A 177 -4.08 8.90 -11.77
N SER A 178 -4.91 9.78 -11.23
CA SER A 178 -5.23 9.82 -9.80
C SER A 178 -6.71 9.58 -9.55
N ILE A 179 -7.04 8.74 -8.56
CA ILE A 179 -8.40 8.48 -8.08
C ILE A 179 -8.43 8.75 -6.57
N LYS A 180 -9.32 9.61 -6.08
CA LYS A 180 -9.34 9.98 -4.65
C LYS A 180 -10.73 10.15 -4.07
N THR A 181 -10.96 9.66 -2.85
CA THR A 181 -12.14 9.98 -2.04
C THR A 181 -13.47 9.67 -2.75
N LEU A 182 -13.60 8.46 -3.30
CA LEU A 182 -14.87 7.98 -3.86
C LEU A 182 -15.04 6.46 -3.70
N THR A 183 -16.28 5.98 -3.84
CA THR A 183 -16.61 4.56 -3.96
C THR A 183 -16.63 4.12 -5.42
N LEU A 184 -16.07 2.95 -5.70
CA LEU A 184 -16.10 2.28 -7.00
C LEU A 184 -16.90 0.98 -6.91
N SER A 185 -17.84 0.77 -7.82
CA SER A 185 -18.69 -0.44 -7.83
C SER A 185 -18.95 -0.96 -9.25
N SER A 186 -18.45 -2.16 -9.56
CA SER A 186 -18.53 -2.81 -10.87
C SER A 186 -19.29 -4.14 -10.80
N SER A 187 -20.63 -4.10 -10.85
CA SER A 187 -21.48 -5.22 -10.37
C SER A 187 -21.41 -6.50 -11.23
N ALA A 188 -21.02 -6.40 -12.49
CA ALA A 188 -20.85 -7.53 -13.43
C ALA A 188 -19.55 -7.40 -14.24
N GLY A 189 -18.58 -6.63 -13.75
CA GLY A 189 -17.28 -6.41 -14.40
C GLY A 189 -16.13 -6.22 -13.41
N SER A 190 -15.03 -5.66 -13.90
CA SER A 190 -13.88 -5.29 -13.08
C SER A 190 -13.88 -3.80 -12.74
N VAL A 191 -13.31 -3.41 -11.60
CA VAL A 191 -13.02 -1.99 -11.37
C VAL A 191 -11.86 -1.54 -12.26
N PHE A 192 -10.81 -2.36 -12.37
CA PHE A 192 -9.64 -2.11 -13.20
C PHE A 192 -9.46 -3.20 -14.27
N SER A 193 -9.29 -2.77 -15.51
CA SER A 193 -8.75 -3.57 -16.62
C SER A 193 -7.68 -2.75 -17.33
N LEU A 194 -6.59 -2.49 -16.61
CA LEU A 194 -5.52 -1.60 -17.05
C LEU A 194 -4.30 -2.39 -17.52
N SER A 195 -3.79 -2.04 -18.71
CA SER A 195 -2.60 -2.63 -19.32
C SER A 195 -1.76 -1.53 -19.94
N GLY A 196 -0.89 -0.95 -19.12
CA GLY A 196 -0.07 0.22 -19.46
C GLY A 196 1.37 -0.12 -19.81
N ALA A 197 2.22 0.91 -19.75
CA ALA A 197 3.65 0.82 -19.92
C ALA A 197 4.39 1.42 -18.71
N ALA A 198 5.69 1.15 -18.60
CA ALA A 198 6.52 1.57 -17.47
C ALA A 198 6.60 3.09 -17.27
N THR A 199 6.12 3.90 -18.22
CA THR A 199 6.01 5.36 -18.11
C THR A 199 4.73 5.82 -17.41
N GLN A 200 3.77 4.92 -17.17
CA GLN A 200 2.47 5.24 -16.58
C GLN A 200 2.48 5.06 -15.07
N SER A 201 1.69 5.88 -14.39
CA SER A 201 1.51 5.85 -12.94
C SER A 201 0.02 5.87 -12.59
N LEU A 202 -0.40 4.99 -11.68
CA LEU A 202 -1.74 5.01 -11.09
C LEU A 202 -1.65 5.28 -9.60
N LEU A 203 -2.36 6.31 -9.14
CA LEU A 203 -2.48 6.66 -7.73
C LEU A 203 -3.94 6.52 -7.31
N MET A 204 -4.23 5.76 -6.27
CA MET A 204 -5.57 5.62 -5.70
C MET A 204 -5.51 5.85 -4.20
N ARG A 205 -6.36 6.73 -3.67
CA ARG A 205 -6.32 7.10 -2.25
C ARG A 205 -7.69 7.32 -1.63
N ASP A 206 -7.82 6.96 -0.36
CA ASP A 206 -8.99 7.29 0.47
C ASP A 206 -10.31 6.79 -0.15
N CYS A 207 -10.28 5.61 -0.78
CA CYS A 207 -11.36 5.09 -1.59
C CYS A 207 -11.98 3.81 -1.00
N ILE A 208 -13.18 3.50 -1.48
CA ILE A 208 -13.87 2.24 -1.20
C ILE A 208 -14.08 1.51 -2.52
N ILE A 209 -13.75 0.22 -2.57
CA ILE A 209 -14.12 -0.66 -3.68
C ILE A 209 -15.13 -1.68 -3.14
N ALA A 210 -16.37 -1.55 -3.59
CA ALA A 210 -17.47 -2.33 -3.07
C ALA A 210 -18.25 -3.07 -4.15
N SER A 211 -18.87 -4.19 -3.78
CA SER A 211 -19.91 -4.87 -4.57
C SER A 211 -19.53 -5.15 -6.02
N SER A 212 -18.24 -5.39 -6.27
CA SER A 212 -17.72 -5.60 -7.62
C SER A 212 -17.55 -7.09 -7.92
N GLN A 213 -17.83 -7.49 -9.16
CA GLN A 213 -17.59 -8.86 -9.61
C GLN A 213 -16.08 -9.19 -9.58
N SER A 214 -15.23 -8.19 -9.77
CA SER A 214 -13.80 -8.26 -9.53
C SER A 214 -13.23 -6.86 -9.26
N VAL A 215 -12.21 -6.74 -8.41
CA VAL A 215 -11.41 -5.51 -8.41
C VAL A 215 -10.62 -5.39 -9.71
N GLY A 216 -10.12 -6.52 -10.25
CA GLY A 216 -9.64 -6.61 -11.62
C GLY A 216 -8.12 -6.76 -11.74
N SER A 217 -7.51 -6.07 -12.71
CA SER A 217 -6.08 -6.17 -12.98
C SER A 217 -5.44 -4.85 -13.36
N ILE A 218 -4.19 -4.68 -12.94
CA ILE A 218 -3.30 -3.60 -13.36
C ILE A 218 -2.01 -4.25 -13.85
N SER A 219 -1.63 -4.01 -15.10
CA SER A 219 -0.44 -4.58 -15.71
C SER A 219 0.47 -3.55 -16.39
N GLY A 220 1.78 -3.70 -16.25
CA GLY A 220 2.80 -2.99 -17.04
C GLY A 220 3.18 -1.59 -16.55
N PHE A 221 2.60 -1.09 -15.46
CA PHE A 221 2.81 0.27 -14.98
C PHE A 221 4.19 0.47 -14.34
N GLY A 222 4.72 1.70 -14.45
CA GLY A 222 5.90 2.10 -13.69
C GLY A 222 5.60 2.21 -12.21
N LEU A 223 4.48 2.84 -11.85
CA LEU A 223 4.05 3.00 -10.46
C LEU A 223 2.58 2.64 -10.31
N THR A 224 2.28 1.80 -9.33
CA THR A 224 0.92 1.64 -8.80
C THR A 224 0.97 1.95 -7.31
N PHE A 225 0.33 3.03 -6.89
CA PHE A 225 0.32 3.48 -5.49
C PHE A 225 -1.09 3.53 -4.94
N PHE A 226 -1.41 2.63 -4.01
CA PHE A 226 -2.69 2.60 -3.31
C PHE A 226 -2.48 2.98 -1.84
N SER A 227 -3.31 3.88 -1.30
CA SER A 227 -3.23 4.29 0.11
C SER A 227 -4.61 4.46 0.72
N VAL A 228 -4.88 3.79 1.85
CA VAL A 228 -6.15 3.86 2.59
C VAL A 228 -7.33 3.45 1.71
N ILE A 229 -7.38 2.15 1.38
CA ILE A 229 -8.43 1.58 0.52
C ILE A 229 -9.20 0.52 1.30
N GLN A 230 -10.53 0.61 1.26
CA GLN A 230 -11.40 -0.43 1.81
C GLN A 230 -11.96 -1.29 0.69
N PHE A 231 -11.97 -2.61 0.90
CA PHE A 231 -12.54 -3.56 -0.04
C PHE A 231 -13.70 -4.30 0.64
N LEU A 232 -14.91 -4.23 0.08
CA LEU A 232 -16.11 -4.83 0.67
C LEU A 232 -16.93 -5.61 -0.38
N SER A 233 -17.37 -6.82 -0.04
CA SER A 233 -18.30 -7.61 -0.86
C SER A 233 -17.89 -7.79 -2.32
N ASN A 234 -16.58 -7.80 -2.61
CA ASN A 234 -16.09 -8.08 -3.96
C ASN A 234 -16.00 -9.60 -4.18
N ALA A 235 -16.48 -10.08 -5.32
CA ALA A 235 -16.47 -11.51 -5.63
C ALA A 235 -15.07 -12.04 -5.98
N ASN A 236 -14.14 -11.14 -6.35
CA ASN A 236 -12.72 -11.43 -6.51
C ASN A 236 -11.90 -10.15 -6.30
N GLY A 237 -10.62 -10.30 -5.96
CA GLY A 237 -9.73 -9.17 -5.72
C GLY A 237 -8.98 -8.70 -6.96
N ILE A 238 -7.73 -8.27 -6.76
CA ILE A 238 -6.90 -7.60 -7.75
C ILE A 238 -5.66 -8.41 -8.13
N THR A 239 -5.30 -8.39 -9.41
CA THR A 239 -4.00 -8.87 -9.92
C THR A 239 -3.10 -7.70 -10.28
N PHE A 240 -1.92 -7.65 -9.67
CA PHE A 240 -0.81 -6.79 -10.08
C PHE A 240 0.15 -7.61 -10.94
N ASP A 241 0.46 -7.12 -12.13
CA ASP A 241 1.30 -7.83 -13.10
C ASP A 241 2.34 -6.92 -13.73
N ASN A 242 3.61 -7.31 -13.76
CA ASN A 242 4.67 -6.53 -14.42
C ASN A 242 4.71 -5.04 -14.00
N ILE A 243 4.67 -4.77 -12.69
CA ILE A 243 4.69 -3.41 -12.14
C ILE A 243 6.09 -3.10 -11.61
N ASN A 244 6.73 -2.00 -12.05
CA ASN A 244 8.06 -1.67 -11.51
C ASN A 244 7.97 -1.41 -10.00
N TYR A 245 7.11 -0.48 -9.57
CA TYR A 245 6.91 -0.14 -8.15
C TYR A 245 5.45 -0.31 -7.75
N ALA A 246 5.15 -1.36 -6.98
CA ALA A 246 3.85 -1.55 -6.35
C ALA A 246 3.94 -1.09 -4.89
N LEU A 247 3.31 0.04 -4.57
CA LEU A 247 3.32 0.65 -3.24
C LEU A 247 1.90 0.61 -2.66
N LEU A 248 1.70 -0.19 -1.63
CA LEU A 248 0.37 -0.49 -1.07
C LEU A 248 0.37 -0.16 0.42
N SER A 249 -0.37 0.88 0.81
CA SER A 249 -0.42 1.37 2.17
C SER A 249 -1.84 1.27 2.73
N ASN A 250 -2.01 0.62 3.87
CA ASN A 250 -3.26 0.56 4.62
C ASN A 250 -4.45 0.05 3.78
N LEU A 251 -4.29 -1.13 3.19
CA LEU A 251 -5.38 -1.82 2.49
C LEU A 251 -6.20 -2.66 3.48
N ALA A 252 -7.52 -2.49 3.48
CA ALA A 252 -8.45 -3.14 4.40
C ALA A 252 -9.37 -4.11 3.64
N TRP A 253 -9.02 -5.40 3.65
CA TRP A 253 -9.84 -6.46 3.07
C TRP A 253 -10.73 -7.07 4.13
N PHE A 254 -12.02 -6.79 4.05
CA PHE A 254 -13.04 -7.33 4.95
C PHE A 254 -13.43 -8.77 4.58
N SER A 255 -13.93 -9.54 5.55
CA SER A 255 -14.35 -10.95 5.35
C SER A 255 -15.48 -11.14 4.32
N SER A 256 -16.19 -10.07 3.96
CA SER A 256 -17.20 -10.08 2.90
C SER A 256 -16.65 -10.33 1.49
N ASN A 257 -15.33 -10.17 1.28
CA ASN A 257 -14.73 -10.42 -0.03
C ASN A 257 -14.48 -11.92 -0.24
N ALA A 258 -14.55 -12.35 -1.50
CA ALA A 258 -14.27 -13.71 -1.93
C ALA A 258 -13.10 -13.77 -2.93
N GLY A 259 -12.73 -14.98 -3.35
CA GLY A 259 -11.66 -15.19 -4.33
C GLY A 259 -10.27 -14.89 -3.76
N THR A 260 -9.40 -14.36 -4.60
CA THR A 260 -8.04 -13.95 -4.21
C THR A 260 -8.01 -12.44 -4.05
N PHE A 261 -7.72 -11.94 -2.85
CA PHE A 261 -7.71 -10.50 -2.56
C PHE A 261 -6.60 -9.79 -3.34
N GLU A 262 -5.36 -10.29 -3.25
CA GLU A 262 -4.22 -9.75 -3.97
C GLU A 262 -3.41 -10.87 -4.64
N LYS A 263 -3.19 -10.75 -5.95
CA LYS A 263 -2.35 -11.66 -6.73
C LYS A 263 -1.21 -10.91 -7.37
N TYR A 264 0.00 -11.47 -7.32
CA TYR A 264 1.20 -10.88 -7.91
C TYR A 264 1.79 -11.81 -8.96
N THR A 265 1.94 -11.32 -10.20
CA THR A 265 2.50 -12.05 -11.34
C THR A 265 3.51 -11.22 -12.12
N GLY A 266 4.32 -11.88 -12.95
CA GLY A 266 5.30 -11.19 -13.78
C GLY A 266 6.50 -10.68 -12.98
N THR A 267 7.05 -9.53 -13.41
CA THR A 267 8.29 -8.97 -12.87
C THR A 267 8.04 -7.65 -12.14
N PHE A 268 8.69 -7.47 -10.99
CA PHE A 268 8.66 -6.24 -10.20
C PHE A 268 10.06 -5.74 -9.92
N THR A 269 10.25 -4.41 -9.91
CA THR A 269 11.43 -3.83 -9.27
C THR A 269 11.29 -3.90 -7.75
N LEU A 270 10.11 -3.54 -7.24
CA LEU A 270 9.81 -3.52 -5.82
C LEU A 270 8.31 -3.73 -5.58
N ILE A 271 8.01 -4.48 -4.51
CA ILE A 271 6.67 -4.56 -3.92
C ILE A 271 6.78 -4.11 -2.46
N GLU A 272 6.02 -3.12 -2.06
CA GLU A 272 5.88 -2.74 -0.67
C GLU A 272 4.41 -2.77 -0.29
N LYS A 273 4.08 -3.60 0.70
CA LYS A 273 2.78 -3.60 1.35
C LYS A 273 2.96 -3.31 2.84
N GLN A 274 2.43 -2.18 3.28
CA GLN A 274 2.54 -1.72 4.66
C GLN A 274 1.18 -1.41 5.27
N GLY A 275 0.90 -2.02 6.43
CA GLY A 275 -0.29 -1.72 7.23
C GLY A 275 -1.61 -2.25 6.63
N GLY A 276 -2.69 -2.03 7.38
CA GLY A 276 -4.02 -2.55 7.04
C GLY A 276 -4.23 -3.99 7.52
N PHE A 277 -5.24 -4.66 6.99
CA PHE A 277 -5.61 -6.01 7.39
C PHE A 277 -6.19 -6.81 6.24
N SER A 278 -6.14 -8.13 6.40
CA SER A 278 -6.77 -9.11 5.52
C SER A 278 -7.55 -10.12 6.34
N GLN A 279 -8.88 -10.01 6.32
CA GLN A 279 -9.80 -10.97 6.94
C GLN A 279 -10.13 -12.05 5.91
N VAL A 280 -9.36 -13.13 5.91
CA VAL A 280 -9.46 -14.22 4.94
C VAL A 280 -10.33 -15.33 5.53
N THR A 281 -11.50 -15.55 4.97
CA THR A 281 -12.45 -16.55 5.45
C THR A 281 -12.89 -17.52 4.35
N GLY A 282 -13.20 -18.76 4.73
CA GLY A 282 -13.70 -19.77 3.80
C GLY A 282 -12.62 -20.17 2.78
N THR A 283 -12.97 -20.16 1.51
CA THR A 283 -12.06 -20.52 0.40
C THR A 283 -11.26 -19.35 -0.16
N ALA A 284 -11.37 -18.16 0.44
CA ALA A 284 -10.63 -16.98 -0.01
C ALA A 284 -9.11 -17.12 0.18
N VAL A 285 -8.36 -16.40 -0.64
CA VAL A 285 -6.90 -16.29 -0.55
C VAL A 285 -6.52 -14.83 -0.29
N GLY A 286 -5.74 -14.58 0.75
CA GLY A 286 -5.27 -13.22 1.06
C GLY A 286 -4.26 -12.72 0.03
N ILE A 287 -3.09 -13.36 -0.04
CA ILE A 287 -2.05 -13.06 -1.03
C ILE A 287 -1.77 -14.31 -1.86
N ASP A 288 -1.70 -14.18 -3.19
CA ASP A 288 -1.25 -15.24 -4.10
C ASP A 288 0.03 -14.85 -4.83
N VAL A 289 1.11 -15.57 -4.52
CA VAL A 289 2.43 -15.47 -5.16
C VAL A 289 2.85 -16.81 -5.78
N SER A 290 1.91 -17.75 -5.94
CA SER A 290 2.20 -19.12 -6.42
C SER A 290 2.68 -19.21 -7.87
N ASN A 291 2.49 -18.14 -8.64
CA ASN A 291 3.06 -17.93 -9.97
C ASN A 291 4.56 -17.58 -9.96
N ASN A 292 5.19 -17.51 -8.79
CA ASN A 292 6.60 -17.18 -8.59
C ASN A 292 7.02 -15.85 -9.24
N PRO A 293 6.40 -14.70 -8.87
CA PRO A 293 6.78 -13.41 -9.45
C PRO A 293 8.26 -13.10 -9.21
N VAL A 294 8.89 -12.51 -10.21
CA VAL A 294 10.31 -12.14 -10.17
C VAL A 294 10.45 -10.78 -9.52
N ILE A 295 11.23 -10.69 -8.45
CA ILE A 295 11.52 -9.43 -7.74
C ILE A 295 12.98 -9.08 -8.01
N ASN A 296 13.23 -8.05 -8.81
CA ASN A 296 14.60 -7.61 -9.16
C ASN A 296 15.27 -6.84 -8.00
N GLY A 297 14.49 -6.10 -7.22
CA GLY A 297 14.92 -5.41 -6.00
C GLY A 297 14.52 -6.20 -4.76
N ASP A 298 13.77 -5.56 -3.86
CA ASP A 298 13.26 -6.15 -2.63
C ASP A 298 11.73 -6.10 -2.59
N ALA A 299 11.13 -7.04 -1.86
CA ALA A 299 9.72 -7.03 -1.52
C ALA A 299 9.54 -6.95 0.00
N VAL A 300 8.58 -6.16 0.46
CA VAL A 300 8.32 -5.91 1.88
C VAL A 300 6.84 -6.14 2.19
N LEU A 301 6.56 -6.96 3.21
CA LEU A 301 5.22 -7.20 3.75
C LEU A 301 5.22 -6.91 5.25
N GLU A 302 4.76 -5.72 5.61
CA GLU A 302 5.02 -5.13 6.93
C GLU A 302 3.72 -4.71 7.62
N SER A 303 3.54 -5.13 8.88
CA SER A 303 2.44 -4.69 9.76
C SER A 303 1.03 -4.93 9.19
N VAL A 304 0.87 -5.89 8.28
CA VAL A 304 -0.44 -6.35 7.83
C VAL A 304 -0.94 -7.39 8.81
N VAL A 305 -2.22 -7.31 9.19
CA VAL A 305 -2.85 -8.27 10.10
C VAL A 305 -3.69 -9.26 9.30
N PHE A 306 -3.26 -10.53 9.25
CA PHE A 306 -4.03 -11.63 8.66
C PHE A 306 -4.88 -12.32 9.72
N THR A 307 -6.18 -12.46 9.46
CA THR A 307 -7.17 -13.05 10.37
C THR A 307 -8.23 -13.82 9.58
N GLY A 308 -9.14 -14.49 10.30
CA GLY A 308 -10.22 -15.28 9.72
C GLY A 308 -9.94 -16.79 9.75
N THR A 309 -10.94 -17.59 9.40
CA THR A 309 -10.83 -19.05 9.37
C THR A 309 -10.89 -19.51 7.93
N THR A 310 -9.80 -20.09 7.43
CA THR A 310 -9.73 -20.65 6.07
C THR A 310 -10.17 -22.11 6.06
N THR A 311 -10.71 -22.55 4.92
CA THR A 311 -11.17 -23.92 4.69
C THR A 311 -10.85 -24.35 3.26
N GLY A 312 -10.63 -25.65 3.03
CA GLY A 312 -10.37 -26.18 1.69
C GLY A 312 -9.14 -25.53 1.05
N ALA A 313 -9.33 -24.86 -0.09
CA ALA A 313 -8.26 -24.18 -0.83
C ALA A 313 -7.92 -22.77 -0.30
N GLY A 314 -8.62 -22.27 0.73
CA GLY A 314 -8.37 -20.95 1.30
C GLY A 314 -7.05 -20.86 2.08
N ALA A 315 -6.36 -19.73 1.97
CA ALA A 315 -5.07 -19.51 2.61
C ALA A 315 -4.80 -18.02 2.86
N TYR A 316 -4.13 -17.67 3.96
CA TYR A 316 -3.65 -16.29 4.15
C TYR A 316 -2.65 -15.90 3.06
N VAL A 317 -1.74 -16.82 2.74
CA VAL A 317 -0.81 -16.69 1.63
C VAL A 317 -0.77 -18.01 0.87
N LYS A 318 -1.06 -17.95 -0.42
CA LYS A 318 -0.74 -19.02 -1.36
C LYS A 318 0.67 -18.77 -1.89
N GLY A 319 1.64 -19.38 -1.22
CA GLY A 319 3.06 -19.10 -1.37
C GLY A 319 3.68 -19.52 -2.70
N TYR A 320 4.93 -19.11 -2.91
CA TYR A 320 5.77 -19.52 -4.03
C TYR A 320 5.82 -21.05 -4.14
N THR A 321 5.70 -21.55 -5.36
CA THR A 321 5.83 -22.98 -5.68
C THR A 321 7.29 -23.39 -5.92
N ALA A 322 8.19 -22.42 -6.15
CA ALA A 322 9.63 -22.64 -6.25
C ALA A 322 10.40 -21.49 -5.57
N GLY A 323 11.48 -21.82 -4.87
CA GLY A 323 12.36 -20.85 -4.19
C GLY A 323 11.89 -20.37 -2.81
N SER A 324 10.74 -20.86 -2.33
CA SER A 324 10.32 -20.76 -0.92
C SER A 324 11.01 -21.82 -0.06
N TYR A 325 10.76 -21.75 1.25
CA TYR A 325 11.29 -22.67 2.25
C TYR A 325 10.15 -23.48 2.88
N THR A 326 10.43 -24.68 3.36
CA THR A 326 9.41 -25.55 3.97
C THR A 326 8.71 -24.84 5.14
N GLY A 327 7.39 -24.72 5.09
CA GLY A 327 6.60 -24.01 6.11
C GLY A 327 6.53 -22.49 5.92
N TYR A 328 7.12 -21.96 4.86
CA TYR A 328 7.18 -20.54 4.53
C TYR A 328 6.61 -20.28 3.13
N SER A 329 6.19 -19.04 2.88
CA SER A 329 5.43 -18.69 1.68
C SER A 329 6.24 -17.92 0.64
N PHE A 330 7.34 -17.28 1.03
CA PHE A 330 8.09 -16.37 0.16
C PHE A 330 9.54 -16.81 -0.06
N ASN A 331 10.15 -16.29 -1.12
CA ASN A 331 11.58 -16.46 -1.37
C ASN A 331 12.42 -15.41 -0.60
N ASN A 332 13.74 -15.45 -0.75
CA ASN A 332 14.65 -14.56 -0.02
C ASN A 332 14.63 -13.08 -0.45
N ASN A 333 13.93 -12.70 -1.53
CA ASN A 333 13.73 -11.30 -1.89
C ASN A 333 12.68 -10.61 -1.03
N TRP A 334 11.86 -11.37 -0.29
CA TRP A 334 10.87 -10.84 0.63
C TRP A 334 11.45 -10.60 2.02
N ASN A 335 10.98 -9.54 2.66
CA ASN A 335 11.08 -9.32 4.10
C ASN A 335 9.66 -9.22 4.67
N VAL A 336 9.28 -10.17 5.52
CA VAL A 336 7.90 -10.34 5.99
C VAL A 336 7.85 -10.25 7.51
N ARG A 337 7.09 -9.29 8.01
CA ARG A 337 6.78 -9.12 9.44
C ARG A 337 5.32 -8.70 9.58
N SER A 338 4.44 -9.70 9.60
CA SER A 338 2.98 -9.52 9.61
C SER A 338 2.32 -10.54 10.53
N ALA A 339 1.28 -10.12 11.26
CA ALA A 339 0.58 -11.00 12.19
C ALA A 339 -0.30 -12.01 11.43
N GLY A 340 -0.40 -13.23 11.94
CA GLY A 340 -1.18 -14.32 11.33
C GLY A 340 -0.39 -15.21 10.36
N ILE A 341 0.80 -14.79 9.93
CA ILE A 341 1.71 -15.58 9.09
C ILE A 341 3.12 -15.64 9.72
N PRO A 342 3.97 -16.62 9.34
CA PRO A 342 5.35 -16.66 9.80
C PRO A 342 6.13 -15.38 9.47
N THR A 343 7.05 -14.99 10.35
CA THR A 343 8.02 -13.92 10.03
C THR A 343 9.09 -14.49 9.11
N GLU A 344 9.31 -13.85 7.96
CA GLU A 344 10.24 -14.32 6.93
C GLU A 344 11.28 -13.25 6.63
N SER A 345 12.43 -13.31 7.28
CA SER A 345 13.54 -12.38 7.06
C SER A 345 14.88 -13.08 7.22
N ASP A 346 15.96 -12.50 6.70
CA ASP A 346 17.31 -13.01 6.95
C ASP A 346 17.65 -13.02 8.45
N THR A 347 17.06 -12.14 9.26
CA THR A 347 17.25 -12.09 10.72
C THR A 347 16.67 -13.30 11.44
N ASN A 348 15.68 -13.97 10.83
CA ASN A 348 15.05 -15.17 11.39
C ASN A 348 15.61 -16.47 10.80
N ALA A 349 16.57 -16.39 9.87
CA ALA A 349 17.19 -17.55 9.25
C ALA A 349 17.75 -18.51 10.31
N THR A 350 17.41 -19.79 10.20
CA THR A 350 17.83 -20.84 11.13
C THR A 350 18.11 -22.11 10.36
N GLY A 351 19.10 -22.87 10.80
CA GLY A 351 19.39 -24.17 10.23
C GLY A 351 19.93 -25.12 11.29
N ASP A 352 19.49 -26.38 11.26
CA ASP A 352 20.00 -27.42 12.13
C ASP A 352 20.26 -28.71 11.35
N PHE A 353 21.21 -29.49 11.86
CA PHE A 353 21.24 -30.92 11.60
C PHE A 353 21.60 -31.68 12.86
N SER A 354 21.19 -32.94 12.90
CA SER A 354 21.61 -33.92 13.87
C SER A 354 22.02 -35.23 13.21
N VAL A 355 22.95 -35.92 13.86
CA VAL A 355 23.37 -37.28 13.59
C VAL A 355 23.02 -38.10 14.81
N ASP A 356 22.38 -39.24 14.62
CA ASP A 356 21.97 -40.14 15.70
C ASP A 356 22.18 -41.61 15.28
N TYR A 357 23.34 -42.15 15.61
CA TYR A 357 23.70 -43.56 15.46
C TYR A 357 23.77 -44.24 16.84
N ALA A 358 23.50 -45.54 16.86
CA ALA A 358 23.72 -46.35 18.05
C ALA A 358 25.21 -46.34 18.47
N VAL A 359 25.46 -46.37 19.78
CA VAL A 359 26.82 -46.41 20.35
C VAL A 359 27.60 -47.61 19.77
N GLY A 360 28.85 -47.37 19.32
CA GLY A 360 29.68 -48.36 18.63
C GLY A 360 29.49 -48.38 17.11
N SER A 361 28.53 -47.62 16.59
CA SER A 361 28.36 -47.30 15.17
C SER A 361 28.39 -45.78 14.99
N GLY A 362 28.67 -45.33 13.78
CA GLY A 362 28.65 -43.90 13.47
C GLY A 362 29.55 -43.53 12.31
N ILE A 363 29.79 -42.24 12.19
CA ILE A 363 30.65 -41.70 11.16
C ILE A 363 32.10 -42.02 11.51
N ASN A 364 32.78 -42.78 10.66
CA ASN A 364 34.20 -43.04 10.80
C ASN A 364 35.01 -41.86 10.25
N VAL A 365 35.81 -41.22 11.11
CA VAL A 365 36.68 -40.10 10.73
C VAL A 365 38.14 -40.58 10.76
N THR A 366 38.69 -40.85 9.58
CA THR A 366 40.03 -41.42 9.41
C THR A 366 41.10 -40.35 9.29
N PHE A 367 42.10 -40.39 10.17
CA PHE A 367 43.24 -39.48 10.17
C PHE A 367 44.47 -40.09 9.49
N ASN A 368 45.35 -39.25 8.94
CA ASN A 368 46.66 -39.68 8.45
C ASN A 368 47.60 -40.09 9.61
N SER A 369 48.81 -40.56 9.28
CA SER A 369 49.82 -41.03 10.24
C SER A 369 50.65 -39.90 10.89
N SER A 370 50.46 -38.64 10.50
CA SER A 370 51.18 -37.50 11.08
C SER A 370 50.75 -37.23 12.52
N ASN A 371 51.61 -36.56 13.30
CA ASN A 371 51.31 -36.16 14.66
C ASN A 371 51.72 -34.69 14.90
N PRO A 372 50.80 -33.71 14.90
CA PRO A 372 49.35 -33.83 14.69
C PRO A 372 48.95 -34.37 13.31
N SER A 373 47.75 -34.94 13.19
CA SER A 373 47.23 -35.46 11.92
C SER A 373 46.75 -34.34 10.98
N ASN A 374 46.30 -34.70 9.77
CA ASN A 374 45.46 -33.82 8.96
C ASN A 374 44.12 -33.49 9.65
N ILE A 375 43.51 -32.38 9.24
CA ILE A 375 42.16 -31.98 9.66
C ILE A 375 41.16 -32.57 8.67
N VAL A 376 40.17 -33.31 9.17
CA VAL A 376 39.26 -34.16 8.38
C VAL A 376 37.82 -33.78 8.67
N LYS A 377 37.00 -33.64 7.63
CA LYS A 377 35.57 -33.36 7.77
C LYS A 377 34.86 -34.52 8.46
N ILE A 378 33.91 -34.21 9.36
CA ILE A 378 33.02 -35.19 9.97
C ILE A 378 31.83 -35.42 9.04
N GLY A 379 31.81 -36.60 8.42
CA GLY A 379 30.74 -37.02 7.51
C GLY A 379 30.82 -36.37 6.14
N GLY A 380 29.85 -36.71 5.29
CA GLY A 380 29.77 -36.23 3.92
C GLY A 380 28.71 -36.97 3.14
N VAL A 381 28.98 -37.22 1.85
CA VAL A 381 28.07 -37.97 0.96
C VAL A 381 27.71 -39.34 1.57
N GLY A 382 26.41 -39.66 1.59
CA GLY A 382 25.90 -40.94 2.11
C GLY A 382 25.83 -41.04 3.64
N THR A 383 26.24 -40.01 4.38
CA THR A 383 26.04 -39.95 5.83
C THR A 383 24.58 -39.59 6.14
N THR A 384 24.02 -40.21 7.17
CA THR A 384 22.64 -39.95 7.62
C THR A 384 22.62 -38.73 8.53
N TYR A 385 21.89 -37.70 8.10
CA TYR A 385 21.61 -36.50 8.88
C TYR A 385 20.10 -36.28 8.92
N THR A 386 19.61 -35.77 10.04
CA THR A 386 18.24 -35.30 10.20
C THR A 386 18.25 -33.79 10.35
N THR A 387 17.32 -33.10 9.69
CA THR A 387 17.12 -31.65 9.83
C THR A 387 15.67 -31.41 10.23
N SER A 388 15.42 -30.40 11.06
CA SER A 388 14.08 -30.17 11.61
C SER A 388 13.58 -28.72 11.44
N ASN A 389 14.50 -27.78 11.34
CA ASN A 389 14.27 -26.34 11.36
C ASN A 389 15.20 -25.64 10.36
N LEU A 390 14.88 -25.81 9.06
CA LEU A 390 15.57 -25.12 7.97
C LEU A 390 14.72 -23.95 7.46
N PHE A 391 15.18 -22.72 7.71
CA PHE A 391 14.63 -21.50 7.12
C PHE A 391 15.76 -20.64 6.57
N ARG A 392 15.74 -20.37 5.26
CA ARG A 392 16.87 -19.77 4.53
C ARG A 392 18.17 -20.55 4.70
N PHE A 393 18.05 -21.85 4.98
CA PHE A 393 19.14 -22.82 5.00
C PHE A 393 18.70 -24.08 4.26
N SER A 394 19.67 -24.84 3.76
CA SER A 394 19.47 -26.20 3.30
C SER A 394 20.60 -27.11 3.76
N ALA A 395 20.30 -28.41 3.82
CA ALA A 395 21.29 -29.48 3.89
C ALA A 395 21.29 -30.20 2.52
N PRO A 396 22.22 -29.85 1.60
CA PRO A 396 22.21 -30.38 0.24
C PRO A 396 22.34 -31.91 0.23
N SER A 397 21.56 -32.61 -0.60
CA SER A 397 21.67 -34.07 -0.74
C SER A 397 23.04 -34.51 -1.27
N SER A 398 23.74 -33.64 -2.01
CA SER A 398 25.11 -33.85 -2.45
C SER A 398 26.12 -33.87 -1.31
N ASP A 399 25.80 -33.27 -0.16
CA ASP A 399 26.62 -33.30 1.05
C ASP A 399 25.77 -32.88 2.28
N PRO A 400 25.08 -33.84 2.93
CA PRO A 400 24.16 -33.53 4.01
C PRO A 400 24.85 -33.07 5.30
N ALA A 401 26.19 -33.13 5.36
CA ALA A 401 27.01 -32.63 6.45
C ALA A 401 27.25 -31.11 6.38
N ARG A 402 26.50 -30.39 5.54
CA ARG A 402 26.58 -28.94 5.34
C ARG A 402 25.29 -28.26 5.76
N LEU A 403 25.42 -27.13 6.45
CA LEU A 403 24.35 -26.13 6.53
C LEU A 403 24.66 -25.00 5.57
N LEU A 404 24.02 -25.02 4.41
CA LEU A 404 24.15 -24.04 3.34
C LEU A 404 23.20 -22.87 3.57
N TYR A 405 23.71 -21.67 3.71
CA TYR A 405 22.91 -20.47 3.84
C TYR A 405 22.33 -20.04 2.47
N GLN A 406 21.03 -19.81 2.43
CA GLN A 406 20.25 -19.47 1.23
C GLN A 406 19.51 -18.13 1.36
N GLY A 407 19.79 -17.36 2.42
CA GLY A 407 19.25 -16.01 2.57
C GLY A 407 19.88 -15.02 1.60
N LYS A 408 19.41 -13.77 1.61
CA LYS A 408 19.83 -12.75 0.63
C LYS A 408 20.98 -11.90 1.16
N LYS A 409 20.85 -11.40 2.40
CA LYS A 409 21.83 -10.52 3.03
C LYS A 409 22.87 -11.33 3.78
N LYS A 410 24.12 -10.89 3.67
CA LYS A 410 25.22 -11.41 4.48
C LYS A 410 25.00 -11.05 5.95
N ARG A 411 25.16 -11.99 6.86
CA ARG A 411 25.05 -11.76 8.31
C ARG A 411 25.89 -12.72 9.13
N VAL A 412 26.11 -12.37 10.40
CA VAL A 412 26.73 -13.25 11.39
C VAL A 412 25.69 -14.21 11.96
N PHE A 413 26.06 -15.48 12.03
CA PHE A 413 25.31 -16.55 12.67
C PHE A 413 26.05 -17.03 13.91
N GLN A 414 25.28 -17.31 14.96
CA GLN A 414 25.78 -18.10 16.09
C GLN A 414 25.70 -19.57 15.74
N ILE A 415 26.80 -20.28 15.92
CA ILE A 415 26.92 -21.72 15.72
C ILE A 415 27.01 -22.36 17.10
N ALA A 416 26.06 -23.22 17.43
CA ALA A 416 25.98 -23.91 18.71
C ALA A 416 25.68 -25.40 18.51
N GLY A 417 26.17 -26.26 19.40
CA GLY A 417 25.95 -27.69 19.29
C GLY A 417 26.92 -28.53 20.11
N SER A 418 27.02 -29.81 19.77
CA SER A 418 27.97 -30.74 20.35
C SER A 418 28.34 -31.87 19.40
N VAL A 419 29.56 -32.40 19.56
CA VAL A 419 30.01 -33.62 18.91
C VAL A 419 30.36 -34.65 19.98
N SER A 420 29.76 -35.83 19.90
CA SER A 420 30.12 -37.00 20.70
C SER A 420 30.89 -37.97 19.81
N PHE A 421 32.07 -38.39 20.24
CA PHE A 421 32.87 -39.37 19.50
C PHE A 421 33.56 -40.37 20.43
N GLN A 422 33.63 -41.61 19.96
CA GLN A 422 34.37 -42.68 20.59
C GLN A 422 35.82 -42.67 20.07
N VAL A 423 36.79 -42.73 20.98
CA VAL A 423 38.21 -42.76 20.61
C VAL A 423 38.73 -44.19 20.44
N PRO A 424 39.62 -44.44 19.46
CA PRO A 424 40.23 -45.76 19.27
C PRO A 424 41.33 -46.04 20.31
N PHE A 425 41.98 -44.99 20.81
CA PHE A 425 43.09 -45.05 21.76
C PHE A 425 43.12 -43.78 22.62
N ALA A 426 43.88 -43.80 23.71
CA ALA A 426 44.16 -42.59 24.48
C ALA A 426 44.82 -41.51 23.60
N GLY A 427 44.30 -40.30 23.64
CA GLY A 427 44.74 -39.23 22.76
C GLY A 427 43.97 -37.93 22.94
N THR A 428 44.53 -36.85 22.42
CA THR A 428 43.90 -35.53 22.37
C THR A 428 43.39 -35.27 20.96
N TYR A 429 42.13 -34.87 20.85
CA TYR A 429 41.43 -34.59 19.61
C TYR A 429 40.91 -33.15 19.62
N ILE A 430 40.79 -32.55 18.44
CA ILE A 430 40.29 -31.19 18.27
C ILE A 430 39.12 -31.21 17.32
N ILE A 431 38.03 -30.55 17.70
CA ILE A 431 36.88 -30.28 16.83
C ILE A 431 36.98 -28.83 16.34
N TYR A 432 36.66 -28.64 15.06
CA TYR A 432 36.72 -27.39 14.33
C TYR A 432 35.38 -27.09 13.69
N ILE A 433 35.01 -25.82 13.73
CA ILE A 433 34.03 -25.24 12.80
C ILE A 433 34.78 -24.89 11.52
N ALA A 434 34.25 -25.26 10.36
CA ALA A 434 34.76 -24.84 9.07
C ALA A 434 33.71 -24.05 8.29
N LYS A 435 34.16 -23.01 7.60
CA LYS A 435 33.36 -22.24 6.63
C LYS A 435 33.91 -22.54 5.25
N ASN A 436 33.06 -22.98 4.32
CA ASN A 436 33.43 -23.26 2.94
C ASN A 436 34.67 -24.18 2.83
N GLY A 437 34.71 -25.26 3.62
CA GLY A 437 35.84 -26.19 3.70
C GLY A 437 37.09 -25.66 4.43
N THR A 438 37.12 -24.41 4.87
CA THR A 438 38.26 -23.80 5.58
C THR A 438 37.98 -23.70 7.07
N VAL A 439 38.86 -24.27 7.89
CA VAL A 439 38.71 -24.28 9.36
C VAL A 439 38.87 -22.89 9.98
N LEU A 440 37.97 -22.55 10.91
CA LEU A 440 38.02 -21.34 11.72
C LEU A 440 38.85 -21.63 12.99
N THR A 441 40.14 -21.31 12.93
CA THR A 441 41.11 -21.72 13.96
C THR A 441 40.92 -21.02 15.31
N GLN A 442 40.13 -19.95 15.39
CA GLN A 442 39.78 -19.31 16.66
C GLN A 442 38.77 -20.11 17.51
N TYR A 443 38.06 -21.09 16.91
CA TYR A 443 37.04 -21.89 17.61
C TYR A 443 37.48 -23.36 17.79
N LYS A 444 38.73 -23.59 18.19
CA LYS A 444 39.23 -24.95 18.45
C LYS A 444 38.72 -25.47 19.79
N ILE A 445 38.10 -26.65 19.79
CA ILE A 445 37.65 -27.32 21.02
C ILE A 445 38.45 -28.60 21.23
N TYR A 446 39.16 -28.70 22.35
CA TYR A 446 39.99 -29.86 22.70
C TYR A 446 39.22 -30.85 23.56
N GLY A 447 39.40 -32.14 23.25
CA GLY A 447 38.92 -33.26 24.07
C GLY A 447 39.98 -34.32 24.21
N ARG A 448 39.96 -35.05 25.33
CA ARG A 448 40.92 -36.12 25.60
C ARG A 448 40.19 -37.39 26.01
N GLY A 449 40.45 -38.47 25.29
CA GLY A 449 40.13 -39.83 25.72
C GLY A 449 41.33 -40.42 26.48
N THR A 450 41.06 -41.18 27.54
CA THR A 450 42.06 -41.74 28.44
C THR A 450 42.32 -43.22 28.21
N ALA A 451 41.34 -43.93 27.62
CA ALA A 451 41.42 -45.33 27.25
C ALA A 451 40.76 -45.58 25.88
N THR A 452 41.01 -46.76 25.31
CA THR A 452 40.30 -47.24 24.12
C THR A 452 38.81 -47.30 24.38
N SER A 453 38.01 -46.87 23.41
CA SER A 453 36.55 -46.83 23.45
C SER A 453 35.93 -45.79 24.39
N ASP A 454 36.73 -44.91 25.00
CA ASP A 454 36.21 -43.76 25.76
C ASP A 454 35.34 -42.88 24.83
N ILE A 455 34.25 -42.37 25.39
CA ILE A 455 33.37 -41.42 24.70
C ILE A 455 33.71 -40.01 25.18
N VAL A 456 34.02 -39.14 24.23
CA VAL A 456 34.30 -37.73 24.47
C VAL A 456 33.17 -36.90 23.89
N VAL A 457 32.57 -36.03 24.69
CA VAL A 457 31.52 -35.10 24.25
C VAL A 457 32.07 -33.68 24.33
N LEU A 458 32.14 -33.02 23.18
CA LEU A 458 32.67 -31.65 23.08
C LEU A 458 31.59 -30.68 22.61
N PRO A 459 31.47 -29.50 23.26
CA PRO A 459 30.59 -28.46 22.77
C PRO A 459 31.17 -27.85 21.49
N VAL A 460 30.29 -27.43 20.58
CA VAL A 460 30.63 -26.61 19.42
C VAL A 460 30.01 -25.25 19.66
N ASN A 461 30.85 -24.23 19.80
CA ASN A 461 30.41 -22.85 19.95
C ASN A 461 31.30 -21.93 19.12
N GLY A 462 30.69 -21.08 18.30
CA GLY A 462 31.41 -20.08 17.53
C GLY A 462 30.46 -19.17 16.77
N THR A 463 31.02 -18.27 15.98
CA THR A 463 30.25 -17.43 15.08
C THR A 463 30.93 -17.36 13.71
N ALA A 464 30.12 -17.27 12.66
CA ALA A 464 30.61 -17.06 11.31
C ALA A 464 29.72 -16.08 10.56
N GLU A 465 30.33 -15.18 9.80
CA GLU A 465 29.62 -14.37 8.82
C GLU A 465 29.39 -15.22 7.57
N LEU A 466 28.13 -15.38 7.14
CA LEU A 466 27.75 -16.15 5.96
C LEU A 466 27.06 -15.25 4.93
N ALA A 467 27.51 -15.31 3.68
CA ALA A 467 26.83 -14.80 2.51
C ALA A 467 26.04 -15.93 1.82
N ASN A 468 25.11 -15.59 0.92
CA ASN A 468 24.34 -16.60 0.18
C ASN A 468 25.29 -17.60 -0.52
N GLY A 469 25.06 -18.89 -0.29
CA GLY A 469 25.90 -19.97 -0.80
C GLY A 469 27.07 -20.38 0.10
N ASP A 470 27.36 -19.62 1.17
CA ASP A 470 28.31 -20.07 2.19
C ASP A 470 27.71 -21.21 3.03
N TYR A 471 28.55 -22.11 3.50
CA TYR A 471 28.13 -23.23 4.34
C TYR A 471 29.05 -23.47 5.54
N ILE A 472 28.47 -24.04 6.59
CA ILE A 472 29.18 -24.51 7.78
C ILE A 472 29.29 -26.04 7.77
N GLU A 473 30.47 -26.51 8.17
CA GLU A 473 30.84 -27.92 8.33
C GLU A 473 31.59 -28.11 9.65
N ILE A 474 31.65 -29.35 10.12
CA ILE A 474 32.42 -29.72 11.31
C ILE A 474 33.58 -30.64 10.92
N TYR A 475 34.75 -30.36 11.46
CA TYR A 475 35.98 -31.10 11.18
C TYR A 475 36.62 -31.59 12.48
N ALA A 476 37.41 -32.66 12.41
CA ALA A 476 38.17 -33.21 13.51
C ALA A 476 39.66 -33.33 13.16
N GLN A 477 40.53 -33.34 14.17
CA GLN A 477 41.96 -33.64 14.05
C GLN A 477 42.41 -34.46 15.26
N ARG A 478 43.28 -35.45 15.04
CA ARG A 478 44.07 -36.04 16.12
C ARG A 478 45.28 -35.15 16.40
N TYR A 479 45.30 -34.52 17.57
CA TYR A 479 46.43 -33.69 18.00
C TYR A 479 47.56 -34.53 18.57
N SER A 480 47.23 -35.59 19.31
CA SER A 480 48.20 -36.57 19.85
C SER A 480 47.54 -37.94 20.06
N GLY A 481 48.35 -38.99 20.15
CA GLY A 481 47.90 -40.38 20.34
C GLY A 481 48.22 -41.27 19.14
N LEU A 482 47.80 -42.54 19.23
CA LEU A 482 48.00 -43.53 18.18
C LEU A 482 47.05 -43.33 16.99
N THR A 483 47.43 -43.86 15.83
CA THR A 483 46.62 -43.77 14.61
C THR A 483 45.43 -44.73 14.65
N GLY A 484 44.24 -44.17 14.49
CA GLY A 484 42.98 -44.89 14.32
C GLY A 484 41.83 -43.89 14.06
N PRO A 485 40.71 -44.32 13.47
CA PRO A 485 39.56 -43.46 13.25
C PRO A 485 38.83 -43.20 14.57
N ILE A 486 38.30 -41.99 14.75
CA ILE A 486 37.23 -41.79 15.75
C ILE A 486 35.89 -42.18 15.12
N VAL A 487 34.97 -42.66 15.94
CA VAL A 487 33.59 -42.95 15.53
C VAL A 487 32.70 -41.87 16.12
N VAL A 488 31.95 -41.14 15.29
CA VAL A 488 31.02 -40.10 15.73
C VAL A 488 29.59 -40.68 15.72
N PRO A 489 29.10 -41.22 16.86
CA PRO A 489 27.73 -41.71 16.94
C PRO A 489 26.70 -40.57 16.98
N ASN A 490 27.05 -39.43 17.57
CA ASN A 490 26.11 -38.32 17.73
C ASN A 490 26.78 -36.96 17.49
N MET A 491 26.06 -36.10 16.78
CA MET A 491 26.45 -34.71 16.56
C MET A 491 25.19 -33.88 16.36
N THR A 492 25.13 -32.69 16.94
CA THR A 492 24.02 -31.76 16.71
C THR A 492 24.59 -30.37 16.51
N ILE A 493 24.17 -29.69 15.45
CA ILE A 493 24.61 -28.33 15.12
C ILE A 493 23.38 -27.49 14.81
N THR A 494 23.37 -26.26 15.31
CA THR A 494 22.32 -25.27 15.06
C THR A 494 22.96 -23.91 14.75
N LEU A 495 22.41 -23.24 13.75
CA LEU A 495 22.74 -21.88 13.33
C LEU A 495 21.53 -20.97 13.53
N LYS A 496 21.73 -19.79 14.15
CA LYS A 496 20.71 -18.75 14.35
C LYS A 496 21.27 -17.34 14.18
#